data_AF-A0A6P3WX22-F1
#
_entry.id   AF-A0A6P3WX22-F1
#
_cell.length_a   1.000
_cell.length_b   1.000
_cell.length_c   1.000
_cell.angle_alpha   90.00
_cell.angle_beta   90.00
_cell.angle_gamma   90.00
#
_symmetry.space_group_name_H-M   'P 1'
#
loop_
_entity.id
_entity.type
_entity.pdbx_description
1 polymer ?
#
loop_
_entity_poly.entity_id
_entity_poly.type
_entity_poly.pdbx_seq_one_letter_code
_entity_poly.pdbx_strand_id
1 'polypeptide(L)'
;MRGLVILMAILPLAMQKEAAEGPCSCAAFDVSRTEPIMEYTLQYNMSCDREGIEKCERLCIALAENARDKAPTLICEKLNAHVENLKIAVYAKACDMTAPWTFTGLESAEFICCHEGKATICDGATSVIENQPTVGSVS
;
A
#
# COMPACT_ATOMS: atom_id res chain seq x y z
N MET A 1 -60.94 -14.97 -38.22
CA MET A 1 -60.10 -14.11 -37.35
C MET A 1 -59.34 -15.01 -36.38
N ARG A 2 -58.08 -15.32 -36.68
CA ARG A 2 -57.17 -16.04 -35.77
C ARG A 2 -56.37 -14.98 -35.02
N GLY A 3 -56.75 -14.69 -33.78
CA GLY A 3 -56.05 -13.73 -32.92
C GLY A 3 -54.86 -14.41 -32.24
N LEU A 4 -53.64 -14.03 -32.64
CA LEU A 4 -52.41 -14.43 -31.97
C LEU A 4 -52.19 -13.49 -30.78
N VAL A 5 -52.37 -13.99 -29.55
CA VAL A 5 -52.04 -13.23 -28.32
C VAL A 5 -50.55 -13.43 -28.05
N ILE A 6 -49.72 -12.45 -28.41
CA ILE A 6 -48.29 -12.43 -28.05
C ILE A 6 -48.20 -11.96 -26.60
N LEU A 7 -47.96 -12.90 -25.69
CA LEU A 7 -47.60 -12.61 -24.31
C LEU A 7 -46.17 -12.05 -24.30
N MET A 8 -46.04 -10.73 -24.35
CA MET A 8 -44.77 -10.03 -24.14
C MET A 8 -44.35 -10.23 -22.68
N ALA A 9 -43.53 -11.25 -22.42
CA ALA A 9 -42.83 -11.37 -21.15
C ALA A 9 -41.82 -10.21 -21.08
N ILE A 10 -42.15 -9.19 -20.27
CA ILE A 10 -41.26 -8.07 -19.96
C ILE A 10 -40.19 -8.62 -19.03
N LEU A 11 -39.15 -9.24 -19.60
CA LEU A 11 -37.95 -9.59 -18.86
C LEU A 11 -37.30 -8.25 -18.46
N PRO A 12 -37.13 -7.93 -17.17
CA PRO A 12 -36.32 -6.78 -16.81
C PRO A 12 -34.92 -7.07 -17.31
N LEU A 13 -34.48 -6.33 -18.32
CA LEU A 13 -33.06 -6.19 -18.63
C LEU A 13 -32.44 -5.59 -17.38
N ALA A 14 -31.95 -6.43 -16.48
CA ALA A 14 -30.92 -6.02 -15.56
C ALA A 14 -29.78 -5.53 -16.45
N MET A 15 -29.68 -4.22 -16.66
CA MET A 15 -28.45 -3.60 -17.12
C MET A 15 -27.43 -3.94 -16.06
N GLN A 16 -26.72 -5.05 -16.25
CA GLN A 16 -25.43 -5.26 -15.65
C GLN A 16 -24.57 -4.14 -16.20
N LYS A 17 -24.52 -3.00 -15.50
CA LYS A 17 -23.52 -1.98 -15.77
C LYS A 17 -22.22 -2.68 -15.44
N GLU A 18 -21.52 -3.20 -16.45
CA GLU A 18 -20.17 -3.72 -16.27
C GLU A 18 -19.41 -2.66 -15.48
N ALA A 19 -18.93 -3.05 -14.31
CA ALA A 19 -18.13 -2.16 -13.50
C ALA A 19 -16.91 -1.80 -14.34
N ALA A 20 -16.62 -0.50 -14.46
CA ALA A 20 -15.42 -0.07 -15.16
C ALA A 20 -14.22 -0.78 -14.52
N GLU A 21 -13.25 -1.21 -15.32
CA GLU A 21 -12.03 -1.82 -14.82
C GLU A 21 -10.86 -0.88 -15.02
N GLY A 22 -9.87 -0.93 -14.13
CA GLY A 22 -8.69 -0.10 -14.22
C GLY A 22 -7.50 -0.64 -13.43
N PRO A 23 -6.32 -0.01 -13.61
CA PRO A 23 -5.10 -0.48 -12.98
C PRO A 23 -5.07 -0.19 -11.48
N CYS A 24 -4.22 -0.90 -10.76
CA CYS A 24 -3.92 -0.64 -9.36
C CYS A 24 -2.41 -0.46 -9.18
N SER A 25 -2.03 0.64 -8.55
CA SER A 25 -0.65 1.01 -8.31
C SER A 25 -0.42 1.20 -6.81
N CYS A 26 0.74 0.74 -6.35
CA CYS A 26 1.22 0.84 -4.98
C CYS A 26 2.47 1.71 -4.97
N ALA A 27 2.63 2.50 -3.93
CA ALA A 27 3.79 3.36 -3.80
C ALA A 27 4.30 3.44 -2.36
N ALA A 28 5.61 3.56 -2.21
CA ALA A 28 6.28 3.83 -0.95
C ALA A 28 6.78 5.28 -0.97
N PHE A 29 6.33 6.06 0.01
CA PHE A 29 6.72 7.46 0.19
C PHE A 29 7.54 7.63 1.46
N ASP A 30 8.50 8.53 1.40
CA ASP A 30 8.94 9.24 2.61
C ASP A 30 7.77 10.14 3.05
N VAL A 31 7.37 10.07 4.33
CA VAL A 31 6.28 10.90 4.88
C VAL A 31 6.50 12.41 4.65
N SER A 32 7.74 12.85 4.43
CA SER A 32 8.11 14.24 4.16
C SER A 32 8.15 14.63 2.67
N ARG A 33 8.01 13.67 1.74
CA ARG A 33 8.13 13.90 0.29
C ARG A 33 6.77 13.87 -0.41
N THR A 34 6.73 14.56 -1.56
CA THR A 34 5.57 14.61 -2.45
C THR A 34 5.64 13.60 -3.60
N GLU A 35 6.79 12.93 -3.77
CA GLU A 35 7.03 11.95 -4.83
C GLU A 35 7.37 10.57 -4.25
N PRO A 36 6.92 9.48 -4.90
CA PRO A 36 7.19 8.13 -4.43
C PRO A 36 8.68 7.77 -4.59
N ILE A 37 9.23 7.08 -3.59
CA ILE A 37 10.56 6.48 -3.69
C ILE A 37 10.49 5.26 -4.62
N MET A 38 9.46 4.44 -4.43
CA MET A 38 9.17 3.25 -5.23
C MET A 38 7.71 3.26 -5.64
N GLU A 39 7.45 2.82 -6.86
CA GLU A 39 6.10 2.65 -7.41
C GLU A 39 6.04 1.29 -8.12
N TYR A 40 4.91 0.61 -7.96
CA TYR A 40 4.63 -0.66 -8.60
C TYR A 40 3.18 -0.73 -9.06
N THR A 41 2.97 -0.85 -10.36
CA THR A 41 1.65 -1.07 -10.96
C THR A 41 1.42 -2.55 -11.20
N LEU A 42 0.32 -3.08 -10.67
CA LEU A 42 -0.10 -4.45 -10.87
C LEU A 42 -0.41 -4.71 -12.36
N GLN A 43 -0.02 -5.88 -12.85
CA GLN A 43 -0.19 -6.25 -14.28
C GLN A 43 -1.61 -6.74 -14.64
N TYR A 44 -2.59 -6.51 -13.77
CA TYR A 44 -3.98 -6.86 -14.03
C TYR A 44 -4.90 -5.72 -13.61
N ASN A 45 -5.98 -5.55 -14.36
CA ASN A 45 -7.02 -4.60 -14.02
C ASN A 45 -7.96 -5.18 -12.97
N MET A 46 -8.59 -4.30 -12.22
CA MET A 46 -9.60 -4.63 -11.24
C MET A 46 -10.83 -3.74 -11.41
N SER A 47 -11.95 -4.18 -10.83
CA SER A 47 -13.16 -3.38 -10.78
C SER A 47 -12.90 -2.01 -10.15
N CYS A 48 -13.57 -0.99 -10.65
CA CYS A 48 -13.57 0.38 -10.14
C CYS A 48 -14.80 0.70 -9.29
N ASP A 49 -15.40 -0.34 -8.71
CA ASP A 49 -16.31 -0.21 -7.59
C ASP A 49 -15.56 -0.15 -6.25
N ARG A 50 -16.31 0.01 -5.16
CA ARG A 50 -15.76 0.08 -3.80
C ARG A 50 -14.97 -1.18 -3.44
N GLU A 51 -15.45 -2.37 -3.81
CA GLU A 51 -14.77 -3.62 -3.48
C GLU A 51 -13.41 -3.70 -4.17
N GLY A 52 -13.34 -3.28 -5.44
CA GLY A 52 -12.10 -3.17 -6.17
C GLY A 52 -11.13 -2.18 -5.54
N ILE A 53 -11.57 -0.98 -5.17
CA ILE A 53 -10.72 0.01 -4.50
C ILE A 53 -10.15 -0.56 -3.17
N GLU A 54 -11.00 -1.13 -2.32
CA GLU A 54 -10.59 -1.77 -1.05
C GLU A 54 -9.64 -2.96 -1.27
N LYS A 55 -9.81 -3.69 -2.38
CA LYS A 55 -8.90 -4.76 -2.76
C LYS A 55 -7.54 -4.21 -3.21
N CYS A 56 -7.48 -3.07 -3.90
CA CYS A 56 -6.21 -2.44 -4.30
C CYS A 56 -5.40 -2.07 -3.07
N GLU A 57 -6.04 -1.41 -2.09
CA GLU A 57 -5.41 -1.02 -0.83
C GLU A 57 -4.86 -2.23 -0.08
N ARG A 58 -5.66 -3.29 0.09
CA ARG A 58 -5.22 -4.54 0.75
C ARG A 58 -4.06 -5.21 0.03
N LEU A 59 -4.04 -5.19 -1.30
CA LEU A 59 -2.93 -5.73 -2.08
C LEU A 59 -1.65 -4.91 -1.87
N CYS A 60 -1.74 -3.59 -1.85
CA CYS A 60 -0.57 -2.73 -1.60
C CYS A 60 -0.02 -2.92 -0.19
N ILE A 61 -0.88 -3.05 0.82
CA ILE A 61 -0.50 -3.41 2.19
C ILE A 61 0.23 -4.76 2.19
N ALA A 62 -0.39 -5.80 1.60
CA ALA A 62 0.20 -7.13 1.58
C ALA A 62 1.55 -7.18 0.86
N LEU A 63 1.71 -6.45 -0.25
CA LEU A 63 2.99 -6.35 -0.96
C LEU A 63 4.06 -5.70 -0.08
N ALA A 64 3.72 -4.60 0.60
CA ALA A 64 4.64 -3.92 1.49
C ALA A 64 5.05 -4.79 2.69
N GLU A 65 4.11 -5.49 3.32
CA GLU A 65 4.39 -6.40 4.42
C GLU A 65 5.28 -7.58 3.99
N ASN A 66 5.02 -8.18 2.83
CA ASN A 66 5.87 -9.24 2.27
C ASN A 66 7.28 -8.75 1.92
N ALA A 67 7.43 -7.46 1.62
CA ALA A 67 8.71 -6.84 1.34
C ALA A 67 9.42 -6.31 2.59
N ARG A 68 8.77 -6.28 3.77
CA ARG A 68 9.23 -5.58 4.98
C ARG A 68 10.70 -5.82 5.30
N ASP A 69 11.12 -7.08 5.34
CA ASP A 69 12.48 -7.45 5.76
C ASP A 69 13.54 -7.06 4.71
N LYS A 70 13.15 -6.88 3.45
CA LYS A 70 14.02 -6.44 2.34
C LYS A 70 13.87 -4.96 2.03
N ALA A 71 12.84 -4.30 2.55
CA ALA A 71 12.48 -2.94 2.21
C ALA A 71 13.60 -1.94 2.49
N PRO A 72 14.32 -1.97 3.64
CA PRO A 72 15.43 -1.05 3.88
C PRO A 72 16.48 -1.10 2.78
N THR A 73 16.91 -2.30 2.39
CA THR A 73 17.92 -2.48 1.32
C THR A 73 17.42 -1.93 0.00
N LEU A 74 16.21 -2.32 -0.43
CA LEU A 74 15.64 -1.88 -1.71
C LEU A 74 15.43 -0.36 -1.78
N ILE A 75 14.99 0.24 -0.67
CA ILE A 75 14.75 1.68 -0.55
C ILE A 75 16.07 2.45 -0.60
N CYS A 76 17.08 2.03 0.17
CA CYS A 76 18.37 2.70 0.16
C CYS A 76 19.07 2.58 -1.19
N GLU A 77 19.02 1.41 -1.84
CA GLU A 77 19.56 1.23 -3.20
C GLU A 77 18.86 2.14 -4.20
N LYS A 78 17.53 2.28 -4.09
CA LYS A 78 16.73 3.16 -4.96
C LYS A 78 17.05 4.63 -4.75
N LEU A 79 17.23 5.06 -3.50
CA LEU A 79 17.57 6.45 -3.16
C LEU A 79 19.00 6.79 -3.55
N ASN A 80 19.93 5.84 -3.42
CA ASN A 80 21.36 6.00 -3.68
C ASN A 80 21.95 7.28 -3.04
N ALA A 81 21.56 7.55 -1.79
CA ALA A 81 21.91 8.76 -1.07
C ALA A 81 22.17 8.47 0.41
N HIS A 82 22.74 9.45 1.10
CA HIS A 82 22.82 9.46 2.56
C HIS A 82 21.53 10.08 3.13
N VAL A 83 20.77 9.31 3.92
CA VAL A 83 19.49 9.73 4.52
C VAL A 83 19.38 9.13 5.91
N GLU A 84 19.01 9.95 6.89
CA GLU A 84 18.79 9.54 8.27
C GLU A 84 17.31 9.54 8.63
N ASN A 85 16.91 8.62 9.49
CA ASN A 85 15.59 8.55 10.12
C ASN A 85 14.41 8.58 9.12
N LEU A 86 14.55 7.86 8.01
CA LEU A 86 13.52 7.80 6.97
C LEU A 86 12.30 7.02 7.48
N LYS A 87 11.13 7.65 7.42
CA LYS A 87 9.85 7.02 7.75
C LYS A 87 9.08 6.77 6.47
N ILE A 88 8.64 5.52 6.28
CA ILE A 88 8.01 5.09 5.02
C ILE A 88 6.53 4.87 5.22
N ALA A 89 5.71 5.45 4.36
CA ALA A 89 4.27 5.21 4.30
C ALA A 89 3.87 4.58 2.96
N VAL A 90 2.88 3.70 3.00
CA VAL A 90 2.36 3.01 1.82
C VAL A 90 1.11 3.71 1.31
N TYR A 91 1.07 3.89 0.00
CA TYR A 91 -0.03 4.53 -0.70
C TYR A 91 -0.54 3.63 -1.82
N ALA A 92 -1.82 3.79 -2.15
CA ALA A 92 -2.48 3.10 -3.25
C ALA A 92 -3.13 4.10 -4.21
N LYS A 93 -3.24 3.69 -5.46
CA LYS A 93 -4.02 4.37 -6.50
C LYS A 93 -4.75 3.32 -7.32
N ALA A 94 -6.06 3.43 -7.43
CA ALA A 94 -6.89 2.51 -8.18
C ALA A 94 -7.64 3.26 -9.29
N CYS A 95 -7.73 2.63 -10.46
CA CYS A 95 -8.51 3.03 -11.62
C CYS A 95 -8.10 4.31 -12.32
N ASP A 96 -8.21 5.46 -11.65
CA ASP A 96 -7.80 6.75 -12.21
C ASP A 96 -6.35 7.05 -11.83
N MET A 97 -5.46 6.93 -12.81
CA MET A 97 -4.02 7.19 -12.58
C MET A 97 -3.70 8.68 -12.41
N THR A 98 -4.65 9.57 -12.72
CA THR A 98 -4.55 11.01 -12.47
C THR A 98 -5.00 11.41 -11.07
N ALA A 99 -5.71 10.53 -10.36
CA ALA A 99 -6.12 10.75 -8.98
C ALA A 99 -4.90 10.88 -8.05
N PRO A 100 -5.05 11.61 -6.92
CA PRO A 100 -4.02 11.65 -5.90
C PRO A 100 -3.81 10.27 -5.28
N TRP A 101 -2.61 10.06 -4.73
CA TRP A 101 -2.31 8.87 -3.95
C TRP A 101 -3.10 8.85 -2.63
N THR A 102 -3.66 7.70 -2.29
CA THR A 102 -4.39 7.50 -1.04
C THR A 102 -3.52 6.74 -0.04
N PHE A 103 -3.34 7.29 1.16
CA PHE A 103 -2.62 6.60 2.23
C PHE A 103 -3.39 5.35 2.66
N THR A 104 -2.72 4.21 2.75
CA THR A 104 -3.37 2.93 3.10
C THR A 104 -3.53 2.71 4.60
N GLY A 105 -2.98 3.60 5.43
CA GLY A 105 -2.90 3.38 6.89
C GLY A 105 -1.63 2.64 7.33
N LEU A 106 -0.80 2.16 6.39
CA LEU A 106 0.42 1.41 6.71
C LEU A 106 1.66 2.32 6.65
N GLU A 107 2.36 2.41 7.77
CA GLU A 107 3.63 3.12 7.93
C GLU A 107 4.68 2.17 8.54
N SER A 108 5.96 2.40 8.25
CA SER A 108 7.06 1.59 8.81
C SER A 108 7.11 1.78 10.33
N ALA A 109 7.19 0.68 11.08
CA ALA A 109 7.34 0.76 12.53
C ALA A 109 8.68 1.42 12.91
N GLU A 110 9.75 1.00 12.23
CA GLU A 110 11.11 1.48 12.43
C GLU A 110 11.49 2.53 11.38
N PHE A 111 12.52 3.32 11.71
CA PHE A 111 13.17 4.22 10.78
C PHE A 111 14.19 3.46 9.92
N ILE A 112 14.38 3.92 8.69
CA ILE A 112 15.39 3.42 7.77
C ILE A 112 16.51 4.47 7.68
N CYS A 113 17.75 4.02 7.80
CA CYS A 113 18.92 4.87 7.57
C CYS A 113 19.73 4.32 6.41
N CYS A 114 20.11 5.22 5.51
CA CYS A 114 20.83 4.90 4.29
C CYS A 114 22.16 5.62 4.31
N HIS A 115 23.27 4.91 4.26
CA HIS A 115 24.61 5.49 4.09
C HIS A 115 25.14 5.06 2.73
N GLU A 116 25.37 6.02 1.83
CA GLU A 116 25.85 5.76 0.47
C GLU A 116 25.00 4.72 -0.28
N GLY A 117 23.68 4.84 -0.15
CA GLY A 117 22.74 3.92 -0.80
C GLY A 117 22.62 2.54 -0.15
N LYS A 118 23.23 2.31 1.02
CA LYS A 118 23.13 1.05 1.76
C LYS A 118 22.36 1.22 3.05
N ALA A 119 21.47 0.27 3.35
CA ALA A 119 20.77 0.24 4.62
C ALA A 119 21.74 0.02 5.78
N THR A 120 21.58 0.81 6.84
CA THR A 120 22.35 0.72 8.09
C THR A 120 21.41 0.90 9.28
N ILE A 121 21.93 0.66 10.49
CA ILE A 121 21.24 0.94 11.74
C ILE A 121 21.21 2.45 11.96
N CYS A 122 20.04 2.97 12.33
CA CYS A 122 19.89 4.39 12.68
C CYS A 122 20.50 4.71 14.04
N ASP A 123 21.37 5.72 14.09
CA ASP A 123 21.90 6.26 15.34
C ASP A 123 20.80 7.03 16.07
N GLY A 124 20.15 6.38 17.03
CA GLY A 124 19.01 6.95 17.75
C GLY A 124 17.90 5.94 18.08
N ALA A 125 17.94 4.74 17.49
CA ALA A 125 17.15 3.61 17.97
C ALA A 125 17.77 3.03 19.24
N THR A 126 17.80 3.83 20.31
CA THR A 126 17.86 3.24 21.64
C THR A 126 16.57 2.45 21.79
N SER A 127 16.70 1.13 21.72
CA SER A 127 15.70 0.20 22.20
C SER A 127 15.12 0.75 23.49
N VAL A 128 13.80 0.83 23.56
CA VAL A 128 13.11 0.93 24.85
C VAL A 128 13.48 -0.35 25.59
N ILE A 129 14.60 -0.33 26.30
CA ILE A 129 14.91 -1.34 27.30
C ILE A 129 13.87 -1.10 28.38
N GLU A 130 12.84 -1.93 28.38
CA GLU A 130 11.93 -2.10 29.50
C GLU A 130 12.80 -2.44 30.71
N ASN A 131 13.05 -1.44 31.56
CA ASN A 131 13.72 -1.63 32.83
C ASN A 131 12.81 -2.50 33.70
N GLN A 132 12.99 -3.82 33.61
CA GLN A 132 12.48 -4.73 34.60
C GLN A 132 13.24 -4.46 35.91
N PRO A 133 12.56 -4.06 37.02
CA PRO A 133 13.25 -3.84 38.28
C PRO A 133 13.81 -5.17 38.79
N THR A 134 15.14 -5.27 38.85
CA THR A 134 15.81 -6.30 39.64
C THR A 134 15.55 -6.00 41.12
N VAL A 135 14.58 -6.68 41.71
CA VAL A 135 14.46 -6.74 43.17
C VAL A 135 15.66 -7.51 43.68
N GLY A 136 16.65 -6.77 44.19
CA GLY A 136 17.70 -7.33 45.02
C GLY A 136 17.11 -7.84 46.33
N SER A 137 17.31 -9.11 46.62
CA SER A 137 17.13 -9.68 47.96
C SER A 137 18.51 -9.89 48.58
N VAL A 138 18.85 -9.02 49.53
CA VAL A 138 19.85 -9.26 50.57
C VAL A 138 19.10 -9.48 51.88
N SER A 139 19.65 -10.41 52.68
CA SER A 139 19.21 -10.93 53.99
C SER A 139 18.32 -12.17 53.95
#